data_AF-A0A955Y8H9-F1
#
_entry.id   AF-A0A955Y8H9-F1
#
_cell.length_a   1.000
_cell.length_b   1.000
_cell.length_c   1.000
_cell.angle_alpha   90.00
_cell.angle_beta   90.00
_cell.angle_gamma   90.00
#
_symmetry.space_group_name_H-M   'P 1'
#
loop_
_entity.id
_entity.type
_entity.pdbx_description
1 polymer ?
#
loop_
_entity_poly.entity_id
_entity_poly.type
_entity_poly.pdbx_seq_one_letter_code
_entity_poly.pdbx_strand_id
1 'polypeptide(L)'
;NQGLVAVWNGGLMCWTVDSSMEGLPLSIDTNLLGLLAPGVFDDLFPENGQMVLQTRPSSPPLASMDGPNDVDVSIDDLGLDFYVELDGRLTRLMQVGLAADAGANVGFNGASGDLTLQIDFDTSAIEAAVTVNEFRPEANDAIAGSLLGIVDTLAGPQLAGLLGDQTFAIPAFEGYGLTSANIAPAAGAPDRLGVYGNIGSVSYTGGCEGGGCDGAGAGCSDTSCDSSSGPGRAALFAVPLLLAALRRRRS
;
A
#
# COMPACT_ATOMS: atom_id res chain seq x y z
N ASN A 1 -5.69 -12.40 -0.64
CA ASN A 1 -5.77 -12.61 -2.11
C ASN A 1 -6.91 -11.86 -2.81
N GLN A 2 -8.19 -12.13 -2.58
CA GLN A 2 -9.27 -11.42 -3.32
C GLN A 2 -9.22 -9.88 -3.16
N GLY A 3 -8.95 -9.39 -1.95
CA GLY A 3 -8.77 -7.97 -1.69
C GLY A 3 -7.59 -7.36 -2.47
N LEU A 4 -6.43 -8.02 -2.45
CA LEU A 4 -5.22 -7.58 -3.18
C LEU A 4 -5.47 -7.54 -4.71
N VAL A 5 -6.15 -8.54 -5.25
CA VAL A 5 -6.57 -8.56 -6.66
C VAL A 5 -7.53 -7.41 -6.99
N ALA A 6 -8.42 -7.03 -6.06
CA ALA A 6 -9.31 -5.89 -6.25
C ALA A 6 -8.56 -4.56 -6.20
N VAL A 7 -7.59 -4.41 -5.28
CA VAL A 7 -6.71 -3.24 -5.18
C VAL A 7 -5.89 -3.07 -6.48
N TRP A 8 -5.30 -4.16 -6.97
CA TRP A 8 -4.55 -4.19 -8.22
C TRP A 8 -5.43 -3.84 -9.43
N ASN A 9 -6.54 -4.56 -9.65
CA ASN A 9 -7.44 -4.29 -10.78
C ASN A 9 -8.11 -2.91 -10.70
N GLY A 10 -8.25 -2.36 -9.49
CA GLY A 10 -8.75 -1.01 -9.25
C GLY A 10 -7.76 0.08 -9.62
N GLY A 11 -6.50 -0.26 -9.91
CA GLY A 11 -5.44 0.71 -10.20
C GLY A 11 -4.98 1.49 -8.97
N LEU A 12 -5.34 1.06 -7.75
CA LEU A 12 -4.94 1.73 -6.51
C LEU A 12 -3.43 1.63 -6.23
N MET A 13 -2.74 0.72 -6.93
CA MET A 13 -1.30 0.56 -6.89
C MET A 13 -0.59 1.33 -8.02
N CYS A 14 -1.32 2.03 -8.88
CA CYS A 14 -0.76 2.88 -9.93
C CYS A 14 -0.65 4.32 -9.43
N TRP A 15 0.56 4.70 -9.02
CA TRP A 15 0.89 6.01 -8.47
C TRP A 15 1.77 6.76 -9.46
N THR A 16 1.56 8.06 -9.56
CA THR A 16 2.39 8.95 -10.36
C THR A 16 3.09 9.92 -9.42
N VAL A 17 4.41 10.04 -9.56
CA VAL A 17 5.24 10.98 -8.82
C VAL A 17 5.94 11.87 -9.84
N ASP A 18 5.77 13.17 -9.70
CA ASP A 18 6.35 14.16 -10.60
C ASP A 18 6.87 15.38 -9.81
N SER A 19 7.49 16.32 -10.51
CA SER A 19 8.08 17.53 -9.95
C SER A 19 7.08 18.49 -9.28
N SER A 20 5.77 18.29 -9.43
CA SER A 20 4.74 19.13 -8.80
C SER A 20 4.38 18.67 -7.38
N MET A 21 4.81 17.48 -6.98
CA MET A 21 4.54 16.96 -5.64
C MET A 21 5.40 17.68 -4.59
N GLU A 22 4.74 18.34 -3.65
CA GLU A 22 5.41 19.03 -2.55
C GLU A 22 5.96 18.02 -1.51
N GLY A 23 7.07 18.37 -0.87
CA GLY A 23 7.65 17.60 0.24
C GLY A 23 8.50 16.40 -0.15
N LEU A 24 8.84 16.24 -1.44
CA LEU A 24 9.79 15.23 -1.88
C LEU A 24 11.22 15.61 -1.44
N PRO A 25 12.02 14.65 -0.92
CA PRO A 25 13.38 14.92 -0.47
C PRO A 25 14.38 15.08 -1.62
N LEU A 26 13.97 14.71 -2.84
CA LEU A 26 14.75 14.81 -4.08
C LEU A 26 13.88 15.38 -5.20
N SER A 27 14.49 16.15 -6.09
CA SER A 27 13.83 16.63 -7.31
C SER A 27 13.56 15.46 -8.26
N ILE A 28 12.35 15.40 -8.80
CA ILE A 28 11.96 14.42 -9.83
C ILE A 28 12.20 15.04 -11.20
N ASP A 29 13.47 15.03 -11.60
CA ASP A 29 13.97 15.53 -12.88
C ASP A 29 15.09 14.61 -13.39
N THR A 30 15.66 14.93 -14.56
CA THR A 30 16.73 14.11 -15.16
C THR A 30 18.02 14.06 -14.33
N ASN A 31 18.22 14.90 -13.31
CA ASN A 31 19.35 14.72 -12.38
C ASN A 31 19.25 13.39 -11.61
N LEU A 32 18.03 12.88 -11.40
CA LEU A 32 17.81 11.57 -10.80
C LEU A 32 18.50 10.44 -11.60
N LEU A 33 18.60 10.60 -12.93
CA LEU A 33 19.34 9.65 -13.78
C LEU A 33 20.83 9.65 -13.47
N GLY A 34 21.39 10.81 -13.13
CA GLY A 34 22.78 10.94 -12.69
C GLY A 34 23.05 10.25 -11.36
N LEU A 35 22.04 10.12 -10.50
CA LEU A 35 22.12 9.32 -9.27
C LEU A 35 22.02 7.81 -9.55
N LEU A 36 21.19 7.42 -10.50
CA LEU A 36 21.01 6.01 -10.89
C LEU A 36 22.22 5.45 -11.65
N ALA A 37 22.74 6.22 -12.60
CA ALA A 37 23.86 5.84 -13.46
C ALA A 37 24.66 7.10 -13.87
N PRO A 38 25.66 7.50 -13.08
CA PRO A 38 26.44 8.72 -13.31
C PRO A 38 27.05 8.77 -14.72
N GLY A 39 26.81 9.85 -15.45
CA GLY A 39 27.40 10.12 -16.77
C GLY A 39 26.79 9.35 -17.95
N VAL A 40 25.89 8.39 -17.70
CA VAL A 40 25.34 7.51 -18.74
C VAL A 40 24.34 8.23 -19.66
N PHE A 41 23.60 9.19 -19.10
CA PHE A 41 22.49 9.86 -19.76
C PHE A 41 22.79 11.31 -20.15
N ASP A 42 23.98 11.83 -19.86
CA ASP A 42 24.37 13.24 -20.06
C ASP A 42 24.22 13.69 -21.52
N ASP A 43 24.56 12.81 -22.47
CA ASP A 43 24.42 13.10 -23.91
C ASP A 43 22.96 13.21 -24.35
N LEU A 44 22.04 12.53 -23.65
CA LEU A 44 20.61 12.53 -23.95
C LEU A 44 19.90 13.72 -23.28
N PHE A 45 20.42 14.17 -22.14
CA PHE A 45 19.85 15.26 -21.33
C PHE A 45 20.95 16.26 -20.95
N PRO A 46 21.46 17.06 -21.92
CA PRO A 46 22.49 18.07 -21.65
C PRO A 46 21.97 19.21 -20.76
N GLU A 47 20.66 19.41 -20.72
CA GLU A 47 19.95 20.28 -19.80
C GLU A 47 18.95 19.46 -18.99
N ASN A 48 18.67 19.91 -17.76
CA ASN A 48 17.74 19.21 -16.89
C ASN A 48 16.31 19.29 -17.43
N GLY A 49 15.73 18.12 -17.69
CA GLY A 49 14.36 17.94 -18.18
C GLY A 49 13.41 17.44 -17.10
N GLN A 50 12.11 17.63 -17.34
CA GLN A 50 11.08 17.09 -16.46
C GLN A 50 11.06 15.56 -16.53
N MET A 51 10.88 14.94 -15.36
CA MET A 51 10.68 13.50 -15.23
C MET A 51 9.35 13.21 -14.52
N VAL A 52 8.78 12.06 -14.84
CA VAL A 52 7.64 11.48 -14.15
C VAL A 52 7.96 10.03 -13.83
N LEU A 53 7.79 9.64 -12.57
CA LEU A 53 7.85 8.25 -12.12
C LEU A 53 6.44 7.71 -12.04
N GLN A 54 6.22 6.49 -12.52
CA GLN A 54 4.92 5.84 -12.42
C GLN A 54 5.05 4.40 -11.97
N THR A 55 4.34 4.02 -10.91
CA THR A 55 4.20 2.61 -10.56
C THR A 55 3.15 1.93 -11.45
N ARG A 56 3.46 0.73 -11.91
CA ARG A 56 2.63 -0.10 -12.78
C ARG A 56 2.87 -1.57 -12.44
N PRO A 57 2.17 -2.13 -11.45
CA PRO A 57 2.30 -3.54 -11.11
C PRO A 57 1.80 -4.42 -12.26
N SER A 58 2.61 -5.39 -12.68
CA SER A 58 2.24 -6.32 -13.76
C SER A 58 1.35 -7.47 -13.26
N SER A 59 1.43 -7.77 -11.96
CA SER A 59 0.69 -8.81 -11.28
C SER A 59 0.16 -8.33 -9.92
N PRO A 60 -0.94 -8.92 -9.42
CA PRO A 60 -1.43 -8.61 -8.08
C PRO A 60 -0.49 -9.21 -7.02
N PRO A 61 -0.28 -8.53 -5.87
CA PRO A 61 0.41 -9.12 -4.74
C PRO A 61 -0.29 -10.38 -4.24
N LEU A 62 0.48 -11.32 -3.70
CA LEU A 62 -0.01 -12.57 -3.17
C LEU A 62 0.17 -12.60 -1.66
N ALA A 63 -0.90 -12.88 -0.94
CA ALA A 63 -0.87 -13.16 0.49
C ALA A 63 -0.81 -14.67 0.73
N SER A 64 0.05 -15.07 1.67
CA SER A 64 0.22 -16.43 2.17
C SER A 64 0.19 -16.40 3.70
N MET A 65 -0.38 -17.44 4.31
CA MET A 65 -0.39 -17.60 5.78
C MET A 65 0.51 -18.75 6.24
N ASP A 66 1.30 -19.31 5.32
CA ASP A 66 2.19 -20.46 5.56
C ASP A 66 3.62 -20.03 5.93
N GLY A 67 3.89 -18.73 6.05
CA GLY A 67 5.22 -18.19 6.35
C GLY A 67 5.43 -17.85 7.83
N PRO A 68 6.47 -17.06 8.15
CA PRO A 68 6.84 -16.72 9.51
C PRO A 68 5.90 -15.69 10.18
N ASN A 69 5.08 -14.99 9.39
CA ASN A 69 4.14 -13.98 9.89
C ASN A 69 2.69 -14.48 9.82
N ASP A 70 1.77 -13.80 10.51
CA ASP A 70 0.32 -14.12 10.40
C ASP A 70 -0.18 -13.98 8.96
N VAL A 71 0.37 -13.00 8.23
CA VAL A 71 0.16 -12.77 6.80
C VAL A 71 1.47 -12.34 6.16
N ASP A 72 2.01 -13.16 5.27
CA ASP A 72 3.10 -12.79 4.39
C ASP A 72 2.54 -12.34 3.03
N VAL A 73 3.08 -11.26 2.48
CA VAL A 73 2.69 -10.67 1.20
C VAL A 73 3.90 -10.61 0.29
N SER A 74 3.85 -11.31 -0.84
CA SER A 74 4.85 -11.22 -1.89
C SER A 74 4.41 -10.29 -3.00
N ILE A 75 5.36 -9.50 -3.50
CA ILE A 75 5.23 -8.60 -4.64
C ILE A 75 6.31 -9.05 -5.63
N ASP A 76 5.93 -9.58 -6.78
CA ASP A 76 6.93 -10.16 -7.72
C ASP A 76 7.39 -9.15 -8.79
N ASP A 77 6.53 -8.21 -9.20
CA ASP A 77 6.85 -7.25 -10.27
C ASP A 77 5.99 -5.98 -10.16
N LEU A 78 6.31 -5.17 -9.15
CA LEU A 78 5.89 -3.78 -9.09
C LEU A 78 6.74 -2.96 -10.06
N GLY A 79 6.24 -2.79 -11.29
CA GLY A 79 6.91 -1.96 -12.28
C GLY A 79 7.01 -0.51 -11.83
N LEU A 80 8.18 0.09 -12.03
CA LEU A 80 8.46 1.52 -11.87
C LEU A 80 8.95 2.05 -13.22
N ASP A 81 8.07 2.76 -13.92
CA ASP A 81 8.39 3.41 -15.18
C ASP A 81 8.97 4.80 -14.94
N PHE A 82 10.05 5.12 -15.65
CA PHE A 82 10.66 6.43 -15.70
C PHE A 82 10.29 7.07 -17.04
N TYR A 83 9.46 8.10 -16.99
CA TYR A 83 9.10 8.92 -18.13
C TYR A 83 9.89 10.21 -18.12
N VAL A 84 10.36 10.63 -19.28
CA VAL A 84 11.11 11.87 -19.48
C VAL A 84 10.53 12.63 -20.66
N GLU A 85 10.61 13.95 -20.61
CA GLU A 85 10.23 14.77 -21.75
C GLU A 85 11.34 14.75 -22.81
N LEU A 86 10.98 14.30 -24.02
CA LEU A 86 11.82 14.36 -25.22
C LEU A 86 11.01 15.04 -26.31
N ASP A 87 11.53 16.14 -26.86
CA ASP A 87 10.88 16.93 -27.92
C ASP A 87 9.41 17.30 -27.61
N GLY A 88 9.14 17.73 -26.37
CA GLY A 88 7.79 18.12 -25.93
C GLY A 88 6.83 16.96 -25.68
N ARG A 89 7.34 15.72 -25.56
CA ARG A 89 6.54 14.52 -25.33
C ARG A 89 7.13 13.67 -24.22
N LEU A 90 6.28 13.25 -23.27
CA LEU A 90 6.65 12.24 -22.29
C LEU A 90 6.85 10.88 -22.97
N THR A 91 8.08 10.38 -22.90
CA THR A 91 8.49 9.09 -23.43
C THR A 91 9.04 8.24 -22.31
N ARG A 92 8.73 6.93 -22.32
CA ARG A 92 9.30 6.01 -21.34
C ARG A 92 10.78 5.81 -21.65
N LEU A 93 11.64 6.22 -20.72
CA LEU A 93 13.08 6.01 -20.79
C LEU A 93 13.42 4.57 -20.40
N MET A 94 12.89 4.12 -19.26
CA MET A 94 13.14 2.79 -18.72
C MET A 94 11.99 2.31 -17.82
N GLN A 95 11.98 1.02 -17.55
CA GLN A 95 11.12 0.36 -16.57
C GLN A 95 11.99 -0.52 -15.68
N VAL A 96 11.80 -0.41 -14.36
CA VAL A 96 12.41 -1.28 -13.37
C VAL A 96 11.32 -2.11 -12.70
N GLY A 97 11.42 -3.43 -12.73
CA GLY A 97 10.59 -4.31 -11.93
C GLY A 97 11.14 -4.38 -10.50
N LEU A 98 10.26 -4.22 -9.51
CA LEU A 98 10.60 -4.37 -8.11
C LEU A 98 9.91 -5.62 -7.57
N ALA A 99 10.68 -6.51 -6.95
CA ALA A 99 10.16 -7.61 -6.15
C ALA A 99 10.47 -7.36 -4.68
N ALA A 100 9.53 -7.68 -3.79
CA ALA A 100 9.71 -7.52 -2.35
C ALA A 100 8.71 -8.40 -1.58
N ASP A 101 9.14 -8.88 -0.42
CA ASP A 101 8.29 -9.57 0.54
C ASP A 101 8.04 -8.67 1.75
N ALA A 102 6.82 -8.71 2.28
CA ALA A 102 6.42 -8.01 3.49
C ALA A 102 5.61 -8.94 4.39
N GLY A 103 5.91 -8.96 5.68
CA GLY A 103 5.14 -9.63 6.70
C GLY A 103 4.17 -8.70 7.41
N ALA A 104 3.08 -9.23 7.93
CA ALA A 104 2.21 -8.53 8.85
C ALA A 104 1.77 -9.48 9.97
N ASN A 105 1.95 -9.04 11.20
CA ASN A 105 1.51 -9.74 12.41
C ASN A 105 0.41 -8.95 13.09
N VAL A 106 -0.58 -9.67 13.59
CA VAL A 106 -1.75 -9.09 14.23
C VAL A 106 -1.79 -9.51 15.69
N GLY A 107 -1.45 -8.57 16.56
CA GLY A 107 -1.57 -8.72 18.01
C GLY A 107 -2.96 -8.35 18.51
N PHE A 108 -3.42 -9.03 19.56
CA PHE A 108 -4.61 -8.62 20.31
C PHE A 108 -4.28 -8.47 21.80
N ASN A 109 -4.64 -7.31 22.36
CA ASN A 109 -4.49 -7.02 23.78
C ASN A 109 -5.84 -7.15 24.49
N GLY A 110 -6.06 -8.27 25.20
CA GLY A 110 -7.31 -8.52 25.93
C GLY A 110 -7.58 -7.56 27.11
N ALA A 111 -6.60 -6.78 27.55
CA ALA A 111 -6.80 -5.78 28.61
C ALA A 111 -7.36 -4.46 28.07
N SER A 112 -6.87 -4.00 26.92
CA SER A 112 -7.32 -2.76 26.28
C SER A 112 -8.34 -2.95 25.16
N GLY A 113 -8.49 -4.18 24.65
CA GLY A 113 -9.33 -4.49 23.50
C GLY A 113 -8.69 -4.09 22.16
N ASP A 114 -7.41 -3.77 22.15
CA ASP A 114 -6.72 -3.28 20.96
C ASP A 114 -6.25 -4.41 20.07
N LEU A 115 -6.48 -4.27 18.77
CA LEU A 115 -5.88 -5.06 17.71
C LEU A 115 -4.75 -4.23 17.08
N THR A 116 -3.53 -4.73 17.19
CA THR A 116 -2.34 -4.06 16.67
C THR A 116 -1.87 -4.77 15.42
N LEU A 117 -1.72 -4.05 14.31
CA LEU A 117 -1.07 -4.55 13.11
C LEU A 117 0.38 -4.06 13.11
N GLN A 118 1.31 -5.00 13.21
CA GLN A 118 2.72 -4.75 13.06
C GLN A 118 3.13 -5.21 11.65
N ILE A 119 3.64 -4.28 10.84
CA ILE A 119 4.13 -4.60 9.50
C ILE A 119 5.64 -4.82 9.59
N ASP A 120 6.08 -5.99 9.15
CA ASP A 120 7.48 -6.37 9.04
C ASP A 120 7.91 -6.21 7.58
N PHE A 121 8.64 -5.14 7.28
CA PHE A 121 9.13 -4.87 5.93
C PHE A 121 10.59 -4.47 5.98
N ASP A 122 11.42 -5.29 5.36
CA ASP A 122 12.85 -5.04 5.22
C ASP A 122 13.14 -4.47 3.84
N THR A 123 13.54 -3.19 3.78
CA THR A 123 13.86 -2.55 2.49
C THR A 123 15.10 -3.17 1.83
N SER A 124 15.95 -3.87 2.58
CA SER A 124 17.07 -4.62 2.04
C SER A 124 16.66 -5.91 1.31
N ALA A 125 15.42 -6.37 1.51
CA ALA A 125 14.83 -7.50 0.78
C ALA A 125 14.21 -7.10 -0.56
N ILE A 126 14.27 -5.81 -0.95
CA ILE A 126 13.81 -5.37 -2.26
C ILE A 126 14.81 -5.81 -3.33
N GLU A 127 14.33 -6.57 -4.31
CA GLU A 127 15.07 -6.89 -5.52
C GLU A 127 14.62 -5.97 -6.66
N ALA A 128 15.58 -5.41 -7.39
CA ALA A 128 15.31 -4.53 -8.52
C ALA A 128 15.93 -5.11 -9.79
N ALA A 129 15.16 -5.10 -10.88
CA ALA A 129 15.63 -5.54 -12.19
C ALA A 129 15.13 -4.62 -13.30
N VAL A 130 16.03 -4.10 -14.13
CA VAL A 130 15.64 -3.26 -15.28
C VAL A 130 15.00 -4.16 -16.35
N THR A 131 13.71 -3.99 -16.61
CA THR A 131 12.93 -4.79 -17.57
C THR A 131 12.84 -4.13 -18.94
N VAL A 132 12.93 -2.80 -19.00
CA VAL A 132 12.97 -2.02 -20.25
C VAL A 132 14.03 -0.93 -20.11
N ASN A 133 14.97 -0.87 -21.04
CA ASN A 133 15.90 0.25 -21.21
C ASN A 133 16.45 0.19 -22.63
N GLU A 134 15.83 0.95 -23.54
CA GLU A 134 16.19 0.93 -24.96
C GLU A 134 17.35 1.88 -25.29
N PHE A 135 17.64 2.82 -24.40
CA PHE A 135 18.60 3.89 -24.65
C PHE A 135 20.03 3.52 -24.22
N ARG A 136 20.17 2.82 -23.10
CA ARG A 136 21.47 2.46 -22.47
C ARG A 136 21.43 1.08 -21.79
N PRO A 137 21.17 -0.03 -22.50
CA PRO A 137 21.05 -1.37 -21.89
C PRO A 137 22.27 -1.79 -21.04
N GLU A 138 23.46 -1.31 -21.39
CA GLU A 138 24.71 -1.56 -20.69
C GLU A 138 24.74 -1.01 -19.26
N ALA A 139 23.84 -0.10 -18.91
CA ALA A 139 23.74 0.50 -17.58
C ALA A 139 22.75 -0.21 -16.64
N ASN A 140 22.07 -1.27 -17.09
CA ASN A 140 21.00 -1.91 -16.34
C ASN A 140 21.41 -2.35 -14.92
N ASP A 141 22.57 -2.99 -14.78
CA ASP A 141 23.05 -3.48 -13.48
C ASP A 141 23.38 -2.32 -12.53
N ALA A 142 23.95 -1.23 -13.05
CA ALA A 142 24.26 -0.04 -12.28
C ALA A 142 22.97 0.67 -11.81
N ILE A 143 21.97 0.78 -12.69
CA ILE A 143 20.67 1.39 -12.37
C ILE A 143 19.95 0.58 -11.29
N ALA A 144 19.88 -0.75 -11.45
CA ALA A 144 19.23 -1.63 -10.47
C ALA A 144 19.90 -1.53 -9.09
N GLY A 145 21.24 -1.54 -9.05
CA GLY A 145 22.00 -1.42 -7.79
C GLY A 145 21.81 -0.06 -7.10
N SER A 146 21.79 1.03 -7.86
CA SER A 146 21.64 2.39 -7.30
C SER A 146 20.20 2.69 -6.87
N LEU A 147 19.20 2.07 -7.50
CA LEU A 147 17.79 2.33 -7.23
C LEU A 147 17.42 2.05 -5.77
N LEU A 148 17.99 1.01 -5.15
CA LEU A 148 17.70 0.66 -3.76
C LEU A 148 18.00 1.81 -2.78
N GLY A 149 19.14 2.49 -2.96
CA GLY A 149 19.49 3.65 -2.13
C GLY A 149 18.55 4.85 -2.34
N ILE A 150 17.99 4.99 -3.54
CA ILE A 150 16.99 6.02 -3.84
C ILE A 150 15.64 5.65 -3.21
N VAL A 151 15.23 4.39 -3.29
CA VAL A 151 14.00 3.90 -2.67
C VAL A 151 14.04 4.12 -1.15
N ASP A 152 15.15 3.82 -0.49
CA ASP A 152 15.30 4.10 0.95
C ASP A 152 15.12 5.59 1.27
N THR A 153 15.65 6.47 0.42
CA THR A 153 15.57 7.93 0.61
C THR A 153 14.17 8.48 0.32
N LEU A 154 13.50 7.99 -0.73
CA LEU A 154 12.21 8.49 -1.20
C LEU A 154 11.02 7.85 -0.48
N ALA A 155 11.10 6.55 -0.20
CA ALA A 155 10.01 5.77 0.35
C ALA A 155 10.18 5.55 1.86
N GLY A 156 11.40 5.53 2.40
CA GLY A 156 11.66 5.25 3.81
C GLY A 156 10.83 6.10 4.79
N PRO A 157 10.84 7.44 4.70
CA PRO A 157 10.06 8.29 5.61
C PRO A 157 8.54 8.10 5.53
N GLN A 158 8.03 7.83 4.33
CA GLN A 158 6.62 7.68 4.00
C GLN A 158 6.13 6.31 4.43
N LEU A 159 6.93 5.27 4.19
CA LEU A 159 6.73 3.92 4.68
C LEU A 159 6.79 3.89 6.19
N ALA A 160 7.76 4.54 6.85
CA ALA A 160 7.82 4.57 8.32
C ALA A 160 6.54 5.17 8.96
N GLY A 161 5.95 6.20 8.34
CA GLY A 161 4.70 6.79 8.80
C GLY A 161 3.46 5.90 8.57
N LEU A 162 3.44 5.13 7.47
CA LEU A 162 2.33 4.24 7.11
C LEU A 162 2.43 2.86 7.75
N LEU A 163 3.65 2.37 7.97
CA LEU A 163 3.98 1.05 8.50
C LEU A 163 4.15 1.04 10.03
N GLY A 164 4.07 2.20 10.68
CA GLY A 164 4.03 2.28 12.14
C GLY A 164 2.84 1.53 12.72
N ASP A 165 2.90 1.20 14.01
CA ASP A 165 1.90 0.40 14.72
C ASP A 165 0.48 0.91 14.49
N GLN A 166 -0.29 0.20 13.66
CA GLN A 166 -1.69 0.53 13.43
C GLN A 166 -2.51 -0.15 14.53
N THR A 167 -3.22 0.65 15.32
CA THR A 167 -4.05 0.14 16.41
C THR A 167 -5.52 0.36 16.11
N PHE A 168 -6.30 -0.71 16.24
CA PHE A 168 -7.76 -0.72 16.05
C PHE A 168 -8.43 -1.19 17.33
N ALA A 169 -9.27 -0.36 17.93
CA ALA A 169 -10.03 -0.76 19.11
C ALA A 169 -11.17 -1.72 18.71
N ILE A 170 -11.22 -2.90 19.32
CA ILE A 170 -12.30 -3.87 19.13
C ILE A 170 -13.45 -3.57 20.10
N PRO A 171 -14.71 -3.55 19.64
CA PRO A 171 -15.82 -3.26 20.52
C PRO A 171 -16.11 -4.33 21.57
N ALA A 172 -16.56 -3.90 22.75
CA ALA A 172 -17.20 -4.74 23.75
C ALA A 172 -18.69 -4.41 23.84
N PHE A 173 -19.52 -5.41 24.10
CA PHE A 173 -20.97 -5.27 24.20
C PHE A 173 -21.43 -5.73 25.59
N GLU A 174 -22.02 -4.81 26.37
CA GLU A 174 -22.54 -5.09 27.72
C GLU A 174 -21.52 -5.73 28.68
N GLY A 175 -20.25 -5.34 28.57
CA GLY A 175 -19.16 -5.90 29.37
C GLY A 175 -18.64 -7.27 28.89
N TYR A 176 -19.11 -7.76 27.74
CA TYR A 176 -18.60 -8.95 27.07
C TYR A 176 -17.84 -8.57 25.80
N GLY A 177 -16.71 -9.24 25.56
CA GLY A 177 -15.86 -9.00 24.40
C GLY A 177 -14.91 -10.16 24.16
N LEU A 178 -13.95 -9.97 23.26
CA LEU A 178 -12.86 -10.90 23.04
C LEU A 178 -11.90 -10.85 24.24
N THR A 179 -11.72 -11.97 24.92
CA THR A 179 -10.71 -12.11 25.98
C THR A 179 -9.36 -12.57 25.41
N SER A 180 -9.39 -13.20 24.24
CA SER A 180 -8.23 -13.60 23.46
C SER A 180 -8.63 -13.70 21.99
N ALA A 181 -7.69 -13.40 21.11
CA ALA A 181 -7.77 -13.68 19.69
C ALA A 181 -6.46 -14.32 19.26
N ASN A 182 -6.55 -15.28 18.35
CA ASN A 182 -5.45 -15.95 17.70
C ASN A 182 -5.73 -15.92 16.20
N ILE A 183 -4.74 -15.49 15.44
CA ILE A 183 -4.83 -15.39 13.99
C ILE A 183 -3.94 -16.49 13.43
N ALA A 184 -4.54 -17.31 12.58
CA ALA A 184 -3.89 -18.48 12.03
C ALA A 184 -4.56 -18.85 10.71
N PRO A 185 -3.90 -19.64 9.84
CA PRO A 185 -4.54 -20.19 8.65
C PRO A 185 -5.84 -20.90 9.01
N ALA A 186 -6.89 -20.70 8.20
CA ALA A 186 -8.13 -21.43 8.38
C ALA A 186 -7.88 -22.93 8.12
N ALA A 187 -8.35 -23.78 9.03
CA ALA A 187 -8.13 -25.22 8.94
C ALA A 187 -8.49 -25.79 7.55
N GLY A 188 -7.50 -26.39 6.88
CA GLY A 188 -7.65 -27.01 5.56
C GLY A 188 -7.61 -26.06 4.36
N ALA A 189 -7.32 -24.77 4.57
CA ALA A 189 -7.22 -23.76 3.50
C ALA A 189 -6.15 -22.70 3.86
N PRO A 190 -4.87 -22.91 3.47
CA PRO A 190 -3.76 -22.01 3.81
C PRO A 190 -3.89 -20.61 3.17
N ASP A 191 -4.76 -20.46 2.18
CA ASP A 191 -5.06 -19.20 1.51
C ASP A 191 -6.11 -18.34 2.23
N ARG A 192 -6.60 -18.79 3.39
CA ARG A 192 -7.65 -18.13 4.16
C ARG A 192 -7.16 -17.77 5.55
N LEU A 193 -7.39 -16.53 5.93
CA LEU A 193 -7.14 -16.05 7.29
C LEU A 193 -8.27 -16.52 8.23
N GLY A 194 -7.91 -17.26 9.27
CA GLY A 194 -8.78 -17.61 10.37
C GLY A 194 -8.55 -16.68 11.56
N VAL A 195 -9.64 -16.15 12.12
CA VAL A 195 -9.61 -15.42 13.40
C VAL A 195 -10.34 -16.28 14.42
N TYR A 196 -9.60 -16.78 15.40
CA TYR A 196 -10.09 -17.63 16.47
C TYR A 196 -10.06 -16.84 17.77
N GLY A 197 -11.08 -16.92 18.60
CA GLY A 197 -11.08 -16.15 19.84
C GLY A 197 -12.03 -16.71 20.87
N ASN A 198 -11.81 -16.32 22.12
CA ASN A 198 -12.72 -16.61 23.22
C ASN A 198 -13.50 -15.35 23.56
N ILE A 199 -14.80 -15.51 23.77
CA ILE A 199 -15.68 -14.44 24.23
C ILE A 199 -15.89 -14.60 25.73
N GLY A 200 -15.81 -13.50 26.48
CA GLY A 200 -16.00 -13.49 27.93
C GLY A 200 -16.16 -12.08 28.47
N SER A 201 -16.24 -11.95 29.79
CA SER A 201 -16.28 -10.64 30.45
C SER A 201 -14.96 -9.89 30.24
N VAL A 202 -15.03 -8.63 29.84
CA VAL A 202 -13.87 -7.77 29.56
C VAL A 202 -13.99 -6.43 30.28
N SER A 203 -12.85 -5.81 30.57
CA SER A 203 -12.76 -4.49 31.22
C SER A 203 -12.69 -3.32 30.25
N TYR A 204 -12.43 -3.57 28.97
CA TYR A 204 -12.34 -2.52 27.96
C TYR A 204 -13.74 -2.16 27.42
N THR A 205 -13.96 -0.87 27.15
CA THR A 205 -15.18 -0.34 26.52
C THR A 205 -14.86 0.15 25.11
N GLY A 206 -14.38 -0.76 24.26
CA GLY A 206 -14.23 -0.46 22.84
C GLY A 206 -15.61 -0.34 22.19
N GLY A 207 -15.72 0.42 21.10
CA GLY A 207 -16.95 0.58 20.33
C GLY A 207 -17.61 1.93 20.57
N CYS A 208 -18.35 2.43 19.57
CA CYS A 208 -18.98 3.75 19.56
C CYS A 208 -19.80 4.02 20.84
N GLU A 209 -19.16 4.58 21.85
CA GLU A 209 -19.83 5.10 23.04
C GLU A 209 -20.68 6.31 22.61
N GLY A 210 -21.96 6.07 22.30
CA GLY A 210 -22.91 7.13 21.98
C GLY A 210 -24.20 6.73 21.27
N GLY A 211 -24.27 5.54 20.65
CA GLY A 211 -25.44 5.10 19.87
C GLY A 211 -26.19 3.94 20.51
N GLY A 212 -27.03 4.22 21.52
CA GLY A 212 -27.91 3.20 22.10
C GLY A 212 -28.88 2.61 21.06
N CYS A 213 -29.00 1.29 21.03
CA CYS A 213 -29.94 0.54 20.19
C CYS A 213 -31.35 0.41 20.81
N ASP A 214 -31.68 1.29 21.76
CA ASP A 214 -32.89 1.18 22.57
C ASP A 214 -33.83 2.34 22.24
N GLY A 215 -34.56 2.21 21.14
CA GLY A 215 -35.66 3.11 20.83
C GLY A 215 -35.85 3.36 19.35
N ALA A 216 -36.73 2.57 18.74
CA ALA A 216 -37.53 2.90 17.56
C ALA A 216 -37.00 4.05 16.68
N GLY A 217 -36.03 3.76 15.79
CA GLY A 217 -35.73 4.63 14.65
C GLY A 217 -34.27 4.88 14.28
N ALA A 218 -33.28 4.28 14.95
CA ALA A 218 -31.87 4.57 14.70
C ALA A 218 -31.21 3.55 13.74
N GLY A 219 -31.17 3.89 12.45
CA GLY A 219 -30.13 3.38 11.57
C GLY A 219 -28.76 3.91 12.00
N CYS A 220 -27.70 3.17 11.72
CA CYS A 220 -26.31 3.60 11.90
C CYS A 220 -25.91 4.75 10.93
N SER A 221 -26.68 5.84 10.88
CA SER A 221 -26.42 6.94 9.96
C SER A 221 -25.69 8.14 10.56
N ASP A 222 -25.73 8.40 11.87
CA ASP A 222 -25.34 9.76 12.33
C ASP A 222 -24.62 9.86 13.69
N THR A 223 -23.86 8.86 14.15
CA THR A 223 -23.01 9.05 15.34
C THR A 223 -21.54 8.80 15.02
N SER A 224 -20.86 9.94 14.85
CA SER A 224 -19.43 10.17 14.68
C SER A 224 -18.52 9.23 15.47
N CYS A 225 -17.74 8.43 14.74
CA CYS A 225 -16.33 8.29 15.09
C CYS A 225 -15.68 9.62 14.75
N ASP A 226 -15.21 10.37 15.75
CA ASP A 226 -14.48 11.62 15.55
C ASP A 226 -13.16 11.31 14.83
N SER A 227 -13.23 11.28 13.50
CA SER A 227 -12.10 11.51 12.62
C SER A 227 -12.36 12.86 11.96
N SER A 228 -11.48 13.81 12.24
CA SER A 228 -11.28 15.09 11.55
C SER A 228 -12.06 15.22 10.23
N SER A 229 -12.93 16.22 10.19
CA SER A 229 -13.75 16.62 9.04
C SER A 229 -12.96 16.73 7.74
N GLY A 230 -13.15 15.77 6.83
CA GLY A 230 -12.75 15.85 5.43
C GLY A 230 -13.93 15.43 4.53
N PRO A 231 -14.25 16.16 3.44
CA PRO A 231 -15.45 15.93 2.62
C PRO A 231 -15.39 14.68 1.71
N GLY A 232 -14.46 13.74 1.93
CA GLY A 232 -14.13 12.68 0.97
C GLY A 232 -14.88 11.35 1.11
N ARG A 233 -15.59 11.09 2.22
CA ARG A 233 -16.02 9.70 2.54
C ARG A 233 -17.32 9.25 1.86
N ALA A 234 -18.25 10.15 1.56
CA ALA A 234 -19.41 9.80 0.74
C ALA A 234 -19.02 9.44 -0.70
N ALA A 235 -17.94 10.01 -1.22
CA ALA A 235 -17.42 9.70 -2.55
C ALA A 235 -16.83 8.27 -2.63
N LEU A 236 -16.18 7.79 -1.56
CA LEU A 236 -15.49 6.49 -1.56
C LEU A 236 -16.45 5.28 -1.65
N PHE A 237 -17.67 5.39 -1.14
CA PHE A 237 -18.67 4.34 -1.28
C PHE A 237 -19.60 4.53 -2.49
N ALA A 238 -19.84 5.77 -2.92
CA ALA A 238 -20.68 6.04 -4.08
C ALA A 238 -19.97 5.75 -5.42
N VAL A 239 -18.67 6.02 -5.54
CA VAL A 239 -17.91 5.86 -6.79
C VAL A 239 -17.84 4.40 -7.29
N PRO A 240 -17.53 3.37 -6.48
CA PRO A 240 -17.49 1.99 -6.97
C PRO A 240 -18.88 1.46 -7.39
N LEU A 241 -19.95 1.87 -6.69
CA LEU A 241 -21.33 1.53 -7.07
C LEU A 241 -21.76 2.23 -8.36
N LEU A 242 -21.37 3.49 -8.56
CA LEU A 242 -21.70 4.27 -9.74
C LEU A 242 -20.89 3.79 -10.97
N LEU A 243 -19.64 3.37 -10.79
CA LEU A 243 -18.83 2.71 -11.82
C LEU A 243 -19.39 1.32 -12.21
N ALA A 244 -19.85 0.53 -11.23
CA ALA A 244 -20.50 -0.75 -11.49
C ALA A 244 -21.83 -0.58 -12.26
N ALA A 245 -22.61 0.46 -11.93
CA ALA A 245 -23.85 0.78 -12.64
C ALA A 245 -23.61 1.29 -14.07
N LEU A 246 -22.56 2.08 -14.30
CA LEU A 246 -22.20 2.57 -15.64
C LEU A 246 -21.62 1.46 -16.55
N ARG A 247 -20.91 0.48 -15.99
CA ARG A 247 -20.39 -0.66 -16.76
C ARG A 247 -21.51 -1.56 -17.30
N ARG A 248 -22.63 -1.69 -16.58
CA ARG A 248 -23.77 -2.53 -16.98
C ARG A 248 -24.63 -1.92 -18.11
N ARG A 249 -24.39 -0.66 -18.48
CA ARG A 249 -25.11 0.02 -19.56
C ARG A 249 -24.41 -0.03 -20.93
N ARG A 250 -23.23 -0.64 -21.02
CA ARG A 250 -22.45 -0.75 -22.27
C ARG A 250 -22.22 -2.19 -22.77
N SER A 251 -22.89 -3.17 -22.17
CA SER A 251 -23.06 -4.53 -22.71
C SER A 251 -24.50 -4.69 -23.20
#